data_AF-A0A154VGD6-F1
#
_entry.id   AF-A0A154VGD6-F1
#
_cell.length_a   1.000
_cell.length_b   1.000
_cell.length_c   1.000
_cell.angle_alpha   90.00
_cell.angle_beta   90.00
_cell.angle_gamma   90.00
#
_symmetry.space_group_name_H-M   'P 1'
#
loop_
_entity.id
_entity.type
_entity.pdbx_description
1 polymer ?
#
loop_
_entity_poly.entity_id
_entity_poly.type
_entity_poly.pdbx_seq_one_letter_code
_entity_poly.pdbx_strand_id
1 'polypeptide(L)'
;MALSDVAICARALVMIGAAPISSFEEDVAEAEIARMLYPAVRDGLLAGYPWRFAGRGCWLSRLAGEDAARSPKDGSHLFALPRDFIRLLSLENDGGKIARFELRDQAVLVASDSAYLSYVARLPEGSFPAWFDMALMARLAAEFCLPLTESSTRAEYLFKRAEDQLREARLADAQQSTPHAIDDFSLISARG
;
A
#
# COMPACT_ATOMS: atom_id res chain seq x y z
N MET A 1 -19.69 -0.04 -4.24
CA MET A 1 -19.71 -0.41 -5.67
C MET A 1 -18.27 -0.65 -6.04
N ALA A 2 -17.88 -1.90 -6.31
CA ALA A 2 -16.52 -2.23 -6.75
C ALA A 2 -16.21 -1.46 -8.05
N LEU A 3 -15.09 -0.74 -8.11
CA LEU A 3 -14.67 -0.01 -9.29
C LEU A 3 -13.53 -0.75 -9.99
N SER A 4 -13.44 -0.66 -11.32
CA SER A 4 -12.22 -0.99 -12.04
C SER A 4 -11.22 0.16 -11.97
N ASP A 5 -9.96 -0.14 -12.29
CA ASP A 5 -8.90 0.83 -12.54
C ASP A 5 -9.33 1.93 -13.53
N VAL A 6 -9.87 1.57 -14.68
CA VAL A 6 -10.38 2.51 -15.68
C VAL A 6 -11.50 3.38 -15.11
N ALA A 7 -12.43 2.79 -14.32
CA ALA A 7 -13.53 3.54 -13.73
C ALA A 7 -13.08 4.51 -12.62
N ILE A 8 -11.98 4.21 -11.93
CA ILE A 8 -11.36 5.12 -10.96
C ILE A 8 -10.72 6.30 -11.72
N CYS A 9 -9.93 6.01 -12.75
CA CYS A 9 -9.27 7.04 -13.58
C CYS A 9 -10.28 7.94 -14.31
N ALA A 10 -11.31 7.37 -14.91
CA ALA A 10 -12.37 8.11 -15.60
C ALA A 10 -13.06 9.12 -14.66
N ARG A 11 -13.32 8.74 -13.40
CA ARG A 11 -13.89 9.66 -12.41
C ARG A 11 -12.91 10.75 -11.99
N ALA A 12 -11.63 10.42 -11.82
CA ALA A 12 -10.59 11.40 -11.53
C ALA A 12 -10.44 12.44 -12.66
N LEU A 13 -10.56 12.03 -13.92
CA LEU A 13 -10.56 12.92 -15.09
C LEU A 13 -11.77 13.86 -15.08
N VAL A 14 -12.97 13.34 -14.77
CA VAL A 14 -14.17 14.17 -14.61
C VAL A 14 -14.01 15.21 -13.50
N MET A 15 -13.33 14.87 -12.40
CA MET A 15 -13.07 15.83 -11.30
C MET A 15 -12.23 17.04 -11.72
N ILE A 16 -11.41 16.90 -12.76
CA ILE A 16 -10.63 18.02 -13.34
C ILE A 16 -11.29 18.64 -14.57
N GLY A 17 -12.48 18.16 -14.97
CA GLY A 17 -13.19 18.62 -16.16
C GLY A 17 -12.61 18.11 -17.48
N ALA A 18 -11.79 17.06 -17.44
CA ALA A 18 -11.31 16.37 -18.64
C ALA A 18 -12.32 15.31 -19.11
N ALA A 19 -12.17 14.86 -20.36
CA ALA A 19 -13.00 13.78 -20.89
C ALA A 19 -12.69 12.46 -20.16
N PRO A 20 -13.70 11.66 -19.77
CA PRO A 20 -13.45 10.34 -19.22
C PRO A 20 -12.95 9.38 -20.31
N ILE A 21 -12.17 8.39 -19.91
CA ILE A 21 -11.74 7.27 -20.74
C ILE A 21 -12.61 6.03 -20.50
N SER A 22 -12.72 5.18 -21.50
CA SER A 22 -13.34 3.85 -21.45
C SER A 22 -12.33 2.69 -21.47
N SER A 23 -11.07 2.98 -21.84
CA SER A 23 -9.94 2.05 -21.85
C SER A 23 -8.60 2.80 -21.72
N PHE A 24 -7.57 2.13 -21.20
CA PHE A 24 -6.19 2.65 -21.20
C PHE A 24 -5.47 2.53 -22.56
N GLU A 25 -6.08 1.83 -23.51
CA GLU A 25 -5.56 1.64 -24.87
C GLU A 25 -6.09 2.69 -25.86
N GLU A 26 -6.87 3.67 -25.39
CA GLU A 26 -7.29 4.79 -26.23
C GLU A 26 -6.09 5.68 -26.59
N ASP A 27 -6.05 6.14 -27.84
CA ASP A 27 -4.99 7.03 -28.35
C ASP A 27 -5.32 8.50 -28.01
N VAL A 28 -5.43 8.78 -26.72
CA VAL A 28 -5.69 10.12 -26.16
C VAL A 28 -4.79 10.38 -24.96
N ALA A 29 -4.46 11.66 -24.73
CA ALA A 29 -3.55 12.06 -23.67
C ALA A 29 -4.03 11.61 -22.27
N GLU A 30 -5.35 11.64 -22.02
CA GLU A 30 -5.95 11.20 -20.78
C GLU A 30 -5.69 9.72 -20.47
N ALA A 31 -5.76 8.85 -21.49
CA ALA A 31 -5.53 7.43 -21.34
C ALA A 31 -4.05 7.12 -21.11
N GLU A 32 -3.16 7.79 -21.85
CA GLU A 32 -1.72 7.65 -21.69
C GLU A 32 -1.27 8.07 -20.28
N ILE A 33 -1.70 9.24 -19.82
CA ILE A 33 -1.37 9.77 -18.49
C ILE A 33 -1.95 8.86 -17.41
N ALA A 34 -3.20 8.43 -17.54
CA ALA A 34 -3.83 7.56 -16.56
C ALA A 34 -3.11 6.20 -16.47
N ARG A 35 -2.78 5.57 -17.61
CA ARG A 35 -2.02 4.31 -17.67
C ARG A 35 -0.65 4.43 -17.00
N MET A 36 0.03 5.56 -17.19
CA MET A 36 1.37 5.80 -16.64
C MET A 36 1.34 6.05 -15.12
N LEU A 37 0.41 6.87 -14.65
CA LEU A 37 0.42 7.36 -13.26
C LEU A 37 -0.38 6.46 -12.31
N TYR A 38 -1.44 5.82 -12.78
CA TYR A 38 -2.35 5.06 -11.93
C TYR A 38 -1.66 4.00 -11.06
N PRO A 39 -0.81 3.10 -11.60
CA PRO A 39 -0.22 2.03 -10.78
C PRO A 39 0.65 2.57 -9.65
N ALA A 40 1.47 3.60 -9.94
CA ALA A 40 2.37 4.21 -8.98
C ALA A 40 1.61 4.96 -7.89
N VAL A 41 0.56 5.70 -8.25
CA VAL A 41 -0.28 6.43 -7.30
C VAL A 41 -1.04 5.48 -6.38
N ARG A 42 -1.64 4.40 -6.93
CA ARG A 42 -2.33 3.37 -6.14
C ARG A 42 -1.39 2.72 -5.14
N ASP A 43 -0.24 2.25 -5.60
CA ASP A 43 0.73 1.54 -4.76
C ASP A 43 1.35 2.49 -3.72
N GLY A 44 1.61 3.75 -4.08
CA GLY A 44 2.06 4.78 -3.14
C GLY A 44 1.04 5.08 -2.04
N LEU A 45 -0.25 5.13 -2.38
CA LEU A 45 -1.32 5.35 -1.41
C LEU A 45 -1.46 4.15 -0.45
N LEU A 46 -1.37 2.92 -0.97
CA LEU A 46 -1.35 1.69 -0.18
C LEU A 46 -0.11 1.62 0.73
N ALA A 47 1.06 2.03 0.25
CA ALA A 47 2.28 2.07 1.06
C ALA A 47 2.22 3.14 2.15
N GLY A 48 1.48 4.24 1.94
CA GLY A 48 1.45 5.40 2.83
C GLY A 48 0.83 5.16 4.21
N TYR A 49 0.10 4.07 4.43
CA TYR A 49 -0.57 3.78 5.70
C TYR A 49 -0.71 2.26 5.92
N PRO A 50 -0.68 1.74 7.16
CA PRO A 50 -0.92 0.33 7.45
C PRO A 50 -2.41 -0.02 7.33
N TRP A 51 -2.95 0.08 6.11
CA TRP A 51 -4.35 -0.15 5.80
C TRP A 51 -4.80 -1.55 6.22
N ARG A 52 -5.85 -1.63 7.05
CA ARG A 52 -6.36 -2.89 7.58
C ARG A 52 -7.06 -3.72 6.51
N PHE A 53 -7.85 -3.08 5.65
CA PHE A 53 -8.56 -3.79 4.55
C PHE A 53 -7.60 -4.51 3.59
N ALA A 54 -6.38 -3.97 3.44
CA ALA A 54 -5.32 -4.51 2.60
C ALA A 54 -4.32 -5.38 3.38
N GLY A 55 -4.52 -5.58 4.68
CA GLY A 55 -3.66 -6.43 5.51
C GLY A 55 -3.76 -7.91 5.11
N ARG A 56 -2.61 -8.57 4.94
CA ARG A 56 -2.48 -10.00 4.64
C ARG A 56 -1.38 -10.62 5.50
N GLY A 57 -1.42 -11.95 5.60
CA GLY A 57 -0.50 -12.72 6.42
C GLY A 57 -0.10 -14.02 5.71
N CYS A 58 1.19 -14.35 5.71
CA CYS A 58 1.67 -15.63 5.17
C CYS A 58 3.02 -16.06 5.76
N TRP A 59 3.22 -17.38 5.85
CA TRP A 59 4.55 -17.95 6.05
C TRP A 59 5.39 -17.78 4.79
N LEU A 60 6.60 -17.26 4.95
CA LEU A 60 7.50 -17.01 3.85
C LEU A 60 8.31 -18.26 3.49
N SER A 61 8.59 -18.41 2.19
CA SER A 61 9.48 -19.44 1.69
C SER A 61 10.92 -18.96 1.71
N ARG A 62 11.81 -19.75 2.31
CA ARG A 62 13.24 -19.48 2.30
C ARG A 62 13.80 -19.61 0.88
N LEU A 63 14.59 -18.64 0.45
CA LEU A 63 15.30 -18.69 -0.81
C LEU A 63 16.44 -19.72 -0.76
N ALA A 64 16.67 -20.40 -1.87
CA ALA A 64 17.66 -21.47 -2.02
C ALA A 64 18.58 -21.19 -3.22
N GLY A 65 19.65 -21.98 -3.37
CA GLY A 65 20.58 -21.86 -4.49
C GLY A 65 21.45 -20.59 -4.41
N GLU A 66 21.67 -19.94 -5.55
CA GLU A 66 22.50 -18.73 -5.66
C GLU A 66 21.99 -17.59 -4.78
N ASP A 67 20.68 -17.50 -4.58
CA ASP A 67 20.08 -16.49 -3.71
C ASP A 67 20.44 -16.68 -2.23
N ALA A 68 20.57 -17.93 -1.77
CA ALA A 68 21.01 -18.22 -0.42
C ALA A 68 22.48 -17.82 -0.18
N ALA A 69 23.30 -17.78 -1.23
CA ALA A 69 24.68 -17.30 -1.13
C ALA A 69 24.77 -15.78 -0.86
N ARG A 70 23.69 -15.02 -1.10
CA ARG A 70 23.57 -13.59 -0.76
C ARG A 70 23.28 -13.36 0.74
N SER A 71 22.90 -14.40 1.49
CA SER A 71 22.73 -14.29 2.94
C SER A 71 24.08 -14.20 3.66
N PRO A 72 24.22 -13.34 4.69
CA PRO A 72 25.42 -13.32 5.51
C PRO A 72 25.68 -14.67 6.19
N LYS A 73 26.96 -14.99 6.44
CA LYS A 73 27.39 -16.26 7.09
C LYS A 73 27.13 -16.30 8.61
N ASP A 74 26.20 -15.49 9.11
CA ASP A 74 25.92 -15.30 10.55
C ASP A 74 24.67 -16.06 11.03
N GLY A 75 24.11 -16.94 10.21
CA GLY A 75 22.86 -17.64 10.50
C GLY A 75 21.61 -16.90 10.01
N SER A 76 21.77 -15.79 9.28
CA SER A 76 20.66 -15.13 8.61
C SER A 76 20.23 -15.84 7.32
N HIS A 77 18.94 -15.77 7.01
CA HIS A 77 18.32 -16.39 5.85
C HIS A 77 17.47 -15.37 5.09
N LEU A 78 17.48 -15.48 3.76
CA LEU A 78 16.60 -14.70 2.90
C LEU A 78 15.29 -15.43 2.67
N PHE A 79 14.18 -14.70 2.81
CA PHE A 79 12.83 -15.19 2.58
C PHE A 79 12.18 -14.38 1.46
N ALA A 80 11.59 -15.06 0.47
CA ALA A 80 10.92 -14.41 -0.65
C ALA A 80 9.68 -13.66 -0.18
N LEU A 81 9.51 -12.41 -0.61
CA LEU A 81 8.29 -11.65 -0.36
C LEU A 81 7.19 -12.07 -1.36
N PRO A 82 5.91 -11.98 -0.96
CA PRO A 82 4.78 -12.15 -1.88
C PRO A 82 4.83 -11.17 -3.06
N ARG A 83 4.34 -11.59 -4.23
CA ARG A 83 4.32 -10.74 -5.44
C ARG A 83 3.46 -9.48 -5.31
N ASP A 84 2.47 -9.53 -4.42
CA ASP A 84 1.56 -8.44 -4.10
C ASP A 84 2.04 -7.62 -2.89
N PHE A 85 3.27 -7.81 -2.41
CA PHE A 85 3.81 -7.06 -1.28
C PHE A 85 3.92 -5.56 -1.59
N ILE A 86 3.33 -4.73 -0.71
CA ILE A 86 3.46 -3.27 -0.76
C ILE A 86 4.21 -2.72 0.46
N ARG A 87 3.86 -3.17 1.67
CA ARG A 87 4.46 -2.66 2.91
C ARG A 87 4.49 -3.71 4.01
N LEU A 88 5.62 -3.84 4.69
CA LEU A 88 5.75 -4.70 5.87
C LEU A 88 5.04 -4.09 7.08
N LEU A 89 4.30 -4.91 7.84
CA LEU A 89 3.65 -4.55 9.10
C LEU A 89 4.33 -5.21 10.30
N SER A 90 4.48 -6.53 10.27
CA SER A 90 5.22 -7.30 11.28
C SER A 90 5.87 -8.53 10.65
N LEU A 91 6.93 -9.01 11.31
CA LEU A 91 7.49 -10.32 11.10
C LEU A 91 7.50 -11.07 12.42
N GLU A 92 7.10 -12.34 12.37
CA GLU A 92 6.96 -13.22 13.53
C GLU A 92 7.53 -14.60 13.20
N ASN A 93 7.90 -15.36 14.22
CA ASN A 93 8.25 -16.77 14.13
C ASN A 93 7.66 -17.53 15.32
N ASP A 94 7.97 -18.82 15.46
CA ASP A 94 7.47 -19.64 16.57
C ASP A 94 7.84 -19.08 17.96
N GLY A 95 8.89 -18.26 18.05
CA GLY A 95 9.34 -17.57 19.26
C GLY A 95 8.75 -16.17 19.47
N GLY A 96 7.85 -15.72 18.58
CA GLY A 96 7.19 -14.42 18.65
C GLY A 96 7.73 -13.40 17.64
N LYS A 97 7.64 -12.11 17.99
CA LYS A 97 7.95 -11.00 17.06
C LYS A 97 9.44 -10.90 16.76
N ILE A 98 9.78 -10.83 15.48
CA ILE A 98 11.13 -10.58 14.97
C ILE A 98 11.38 -9.07 14.93
N ALA A 99 12.26 -8.59 15.80
CA ALA A 99 12.57 -7.16 15.91
C ALA A 99 13.67 -6.68 14.94
N ARG A 100 14.50 -7.59 14.42
CA ARG A 100 15.63 -7.26 13.53
C ARG A 100 15.50 -8.03 12.23
N PHE A 101 15.38 -7.29 11.14
CA PHE A 101 15.32 -7.80 9.78
C PHE A 101 15.75 -6.68 8.82
N GLU A 102 16.10 -7.06 7.59
CA GLU A 102 16.46 -6.13 6.52
C GLU A 102 15.71 -6.51 5.25
N LEU A 103 15.00 -5.55 4.63
CA LEU A 103 14.40 -5.78 3.31
C LEU A 103 15.49 -5.61 2.24
N ARG A 104 15.60 -6.59 1.33
CA ARG A 104 16.54 -6.58 0.21
C ARG A 104 15.82 -7.05 -1.04
N ASP A 105 15.77 -6.22 -2.07
CA ASP A 105 15.06 -6.51 -3.32
C ASP A 105 13.61 -6.97 -3.06
N GLN A 106 13.29 -8.21 -3.46
CA GLN A 106 12.00 -8.90 -3.25
C GLN A 106 12.09 -9.95 -2.15
N ALA A 107 12.96 -9.73 -1.16
CA ALA A 107 13.19 -10.65 -0.05
C ALA A 107 13.37 -9.89 1.27
N VAL A 108 13.26 -10.64 2.37
CA VAL A 108 13.60 -10.16 3.71
C VAL A 108 14.66 -11.06 4.32
N LEU A 109 15.71 -10.44 4.83
CA LEU A 109 16.81 -11.09 5.54
C LEU A 109 16.48 -11.13 7.04
N VAL A 110 16.49 -12.33 7.61
CA VAL A 110 16.15 -12.56 9.02
C VAL A 110 17.08 -13.61 9.62
N ALA A 111 17.55 -13.39 10.84
CA ALA A 111 18.27 -14.39 11.65
C ALA A 111 17.29 -15.38 12.31
N SER A 112 16.55 -16.15 11.50
CA SER A 112 15.60 -17.17 11.94
C SER A 112 15.34 -18.19 10.83
N ASP A 113 14.99 -19.42 11.22
CA ASP A 113 14.66 -20.52 10.29
C ASP A 113 13.27 -20.38 9.65
N SER A 114 12.38 -19.58 10.26
CA SER A 114 11.01 -19.37 9.80
C SER A 114 10.61 -17.92 9.97
N ALA A 115 9.75 -17.42 9.07
CA ALA A 115 9.20 -16.08 9.17
C ALA A 115 7.75 -16.05 8.68
N TYR A 116 6.84 -15.59 9.53
CA TYR A 116 5.48 -15.22 9.20
C TYR A 116 5.42 -13.71 8.97
N LEU A 117 4.99 -13.30 7.78
CA LEU A 117 4.89 -11.91 7.38
C LEU A 117 3.45 -11.43 7.51
N SER A 118 3.24 -10.37 8.27
CA SER A 118 2.06 -9.51 8.13
C SER A 118 2.42 -8.29 7.28
N TYR A 119 1.63 -7.99 6.26
CA TYR A 119 1.94 -6.96 5.28
C TYR A 119 0.67 -6.30 4.70
N VAL A 120 0.83 -5.12 4.10
CA VAL A 120 -0.16 -4.53 3.20
C VAL A 120 0.07 -5.11 1.80
N ALA A 121 -0.98 -5.70 1.24
CA ALA A 121 -0.97 -6.28 -0.10
C ALA A 121 -1.57 -5.33 -1.15
N ARG A 122 -1.11 -5.47 -2.39
CA ARG A 122 -1.76 -4.91 -3.57
C ARG A 122 -3.03 -5.71 -3.85
N LEU A 123 -4.18 -5.09 -3.66
CA LEU A 123 -5.47 -5.72 -3.92
C LEU A 123 -6.03 -5.31 -5.29
N PRO A 124 -6.87 -6.17 -5.91
CA PRO A 124 -7.67 -5.75 -7.04
C PRO A 124 -8.63 -4.63 -6.63
N GLU A 125 -8.89 -3.72 -7.55
CA GLU A 125 -9.62 -2.46 -7.34
C GLU A 125 -11.03 -2.70 -6.81
N GLY A 126 -11.67 -3.79 -7.22
CA GLY A 126 -13.00 -4.15 -6.73
C GLY A 126 -13.07 -4.49 -5.23
N SER A 127 -11.92 -4.66 -4.56
CA SER A 127 -11.82 -4.90 -3.12
C SER A 127 -11.61 -3.63 -2.31
N PHE A 128 -11.50 -2.47 -2.96
CA PHE A 128 -11.29 -1.21 -2.25
C PHE A 128 -12.57 -0.76 -1.54
N PRO A 129 -12.46 -0.31 -0.28
CA PRO A 129 -13.58 0.30 0.41
C PRO A 129 -13.84 1.70 -0.18
N ALA A 130 -15.10 2.14 -0.14
CA ALA A 130 -15.52 3.39 -0.78
C ALA A 130 -14.73 4.63 -0.33
N TRP A 131 -14.32 4.69 0.94
CA TRP A 131 -13.49 5.78 1.45
C TRP A 131 -12.07 5.79 0.87
N PHE A 132 -11.52 4.62 0.52
CA PHE A 132 -10.22 4.50 -0.14
C PHE A 132 -10.33 4.87 -1.62
N ASP A 133 -11.40 4.42 -2.29
CA ASP A 133 -11.71 4.83 -3.66
C ASP A 133 -11.77 6.36 -3.78
N MET A 134 -12.44 7.04 -2.84
CA MET A 134 -12.51 8.50 -2.82
C MET A 134 -11.14 9.15 -2.64
N ALA A 135 -10.30 8.63 -1.74
CA ALA A 135 -8.94 9.13 -1.55
C ALA A 135 -8.05 8.92 -2.78
N LEU A 136 -8.16 7.75 -3.42
CA LEU A 136 -7.42 7.42 -4.63
C LEU A 136 -7.86 8.28 -5.82
N MET A 137 -9.16 8.46 -6.03
CA MET A 137 -9.70 9.35 -7.07
C MET A 137 -9.26 10.80 -6.86
N ALA A 138 -9.30 11.30 -5.62
CA ALA A 138 -8.85 12.65 -5.31
C ALA A 138 -7.34 12.83 -5.57
N ARG A 139 -6.52 11.84 -5.21
CA ARG A 139 -5.08 11.86 -5.51
C ARG A 139 -4.82 11.87 -7.00
N LEU A 140 -5.44 10.96 -7.75
CA LEU A 140 -5.29 10.88 -9.20
C LEU A 140 -5.72 12.18 -9.88
N ALA A 141 -6.83 12.79 -9.44
CA ALA A 141 -7.27 14.08 -9.96
C ALA A 141 -6.20 15.16 -9.77
N ALA A 142 -5.51 15.18 -8.61
CA ALA A 142 -4.41 16.11 -8.38
C ALA A 142 -3.22 15.86 -9.33
N GLU A 143 -2.81 14.61 -9.48
CA GLU A 143 -1.68 14.22 -10.35
C GLU A 143 -1.97 14.43 -11.84
N PHE A 144 -3.22 14.22 -12.27
CA PHE A 144 -3.66 14.40 -13.66
C PHE A 144 -3.82 15.88 -14.03
N CYS A 145 -4.09 16.75 -13.05
CA CYS A 145 -4.47 18.13 -13.30
C CYS A 145 -3.38 18.92 -14.03
N LEU A 146 -2.13 18.87 -13.57
CA LEU A 146 -1.06 19.64 -14.18
C LEU A 146 -0.77 19.23 -15.63
N PRO A 147 -0.55 17.94 -15.96
CA PRO A 147 -0.23 17.53 -17.33
C PRO A 147 -1.40 17.68 -18.32
N LEU A 148 -2.66 17.70 -17.87
CA LEU A 148 -3.83 17.82 -18.77
C LEU A 148 -4.40 19.24 -18.88
N THR A 149 -4.20 20.10 -17.87
CA THR A 149 -4.84 21.42 -17.81
C THR A 149 -3.86 22.58 -17.71
N GLU A 150 -2.57 22.27 -17.52
CA GLU A 150 -1.47 23.24 -17.37
C GLU A 150 -1.67 24.24 -16.20
N SER A 151 -2.64 23.98 -15.31
CA SER A 151 -2.99 24.88 -14.21
C SER A 151 -2.38 24.41 -12.88
N SER A 152 -1.23 24.97 -12.53
CA SER A 152 -0.56 24.70 -11.24
C SER A 152 -1.43 25.07 -10.04
N THR A 153 -2.14 26.20 -10.09
CA THR A 153 -3.06 26.63 -9.02
C THR A 153 -4.16 25.59 -8.75
N ARG A 154 -4.74 25.01 -9.80
CA ARG A 154 -5.76 23.96 -9.66
C ARG A 154 -5.14 22.66 -9.13
N ALA A 155 -3.94 22.30 -9.59
CA ALA A 155 -3.23 21.12 -9.11
C ALA A 155 -2.92 21.22 -7.61
N GLU A 156 -2.42 22.36 -7.14
CA GLU A 156 -2.15 22.61 -5.71
C GLU A 156 -3.42 22.53 -4.86
N TYR A 157 -4.53 23.10 -5.34
CA TYR A 157 -5.82 23.02 -4.66
C TYR A 157 -6.31 21.56 -4.55
N LEU A 158 -6.24 20.79 -5.65
CA LEU A 158 -6.62 19.39 -5.67
C LEU A 158 -5.73 18.53 -4.78
N PHE A 159 -4.43 18.82 -4.74
CA PHE A 159 -3.49 18.12 -3.84
C PHE A 159 -3.88 18.32 -2.37
N LYS A 160 -4.21 19.55 -1.95
CA LYS A 160 -4.70 19.82 -0.59
C LYS A 160 -6.00 19.05 -0.29
N ARG A 161 -6.95 19.05 -1.23
CA ARG A 161 -8.19 18.28 -1.09
C ARG A 161 -7.94 16.77 -1.02
N ALA A 162 -6.95 16.26 -1.75
CA ALA A 162 -6.56 14.86 -1.72
C ALA A 162 -5.92 14.47 -0.37
N GLU A 163 -5.12 15.35 0.23
CA GLU A 163 -4.60 15.16 1.60
C GLU A 163 -5.73 15.09 2.64
N ASP A 164 -6.74 15.96 2.51
CA ASP A 164 -7.89 15.93 3.41
C ASP A 164 -8.70 14.63 3.25
N GLN A 165 -8.97 14.21 2.02
CA GLN A 165 -9.67 12.96 1.75
C GLN A 165 -8.90 11.73 2.25
N LEU A 166 -7.56 11.75 2.14
CA LEU A 166 -6.70 10.71 2.68
C LEU A 166 -6.75 10.66 4.21
N ARG A 167 -6.84 11.82 4.88
CA ARG A 167 -7.02 11.88 6.34
C ARG A 167 -8.33 11.23 6.76
N GLU A 168 -9.43 11.54 6.08
CA GLU A 168 -10.73 10.93 6.34
C GLU A 168 -10.72 9.42 6.10
N ALA A 169 -10.08 8.97 5.01
CA ALA A 169 -9.92 7.55 4.71
C ALA A 169 -9.17 6.80 5.83
N ARG A 170 -8.08 7.39 6.34
CA ARG A 170 -7.32 6.81 7.46
C ARG A 170 -8.14 6.73 8.74
N LEU A 171 -8.95 7.75 9.03
CA LEU A 171 -9.86 7.75 10.18
C LEU A 171 -10.92 6.65 10.03
N ALA A 172 -11.49 6.50 8.85
CA ALA A 172 -12.47 5.46 8.56
C ALA A 172 -11.88 4.05 8.74
N ASP A 173 -10.68 3.77 8.23
CA ASP A 173 -9.98 2.48 8.42
C ASP A 173 -9.67 2.21 9.89
N ALA A 174 -9.18 3.22 10.62
CA ALA A 174 -8.85 3.09 12.04
C ALA A 174 -10.06 2.75 12.92
N GLN A 175 -11.24 3.26 12.56
CA GLN A 175 -12.50 2.99 13.27
C GLN A 175 -13.06 1.58 13.03
N GLN A 176 -12.50 0.79 12.11
CA GLN A 176 -12.98 -0.56 11.82
C GLN A 176 -12.50 -1.64 12.81
N SER A 177 -11.84 -1.25 13.90
CA SER A 177 -11.36 -2.19 14.92
C SER A 177 -11.54 -1.62 16.32
N THR A 178 -11.79 -2.50 17.27
CA THR A 178 -11.57 -2.19 18.69
C THR A 178 -10.08 -1.90 18.90
N PRO A 179 -9.70 -0.87 19.67
CA PRO A 179 -8.32 -0.68 20.09
C PRO A 179 -7.80 -1.98 20.73
N HIS A 180 -6.58 -2.39 20.41
CA HIS A 180 -5.93 -3.49 21.13
C HIS A 180 -5.89 -3.09 22.61
N ALA A 181 -6.44 -3.93 23.49
CA ALA A 181 -6.23 -3.76 24.91
C ALA A 181 -4.72 -3.83 25.16
N ILE A 182 -4.21 -2.95 26.02
CA ILE A 182 -2.84 -3.08 26.51
C ILE A 182 -2.88 -4.26 27.49
N ASP A 183 -2.63 -5.47 26.99
CA ASP A 183 -2.66 -6.69 27.79
C ASP A 183 -1.34 -6.97 28.52
N ASP A 184 -0.27 -6.23 28.18
CA ASP A 184 1.05 -6.42 28.78
C ASP A 184 1.45 -5.22 29.65
N PHE A 185 1.26 -5.39 30.96
CA PHE A 185 1.83 -4.52 31.98
C PHE A 185 3.07 -5.16 32.61
N SER A 186 4.03 -5.66 31.81
CA SER A 186 5.30 -6.22 32.29
C SER A 186 6.04 -5.34 33.33
N LEU A 187 5.82 -4.01 33.31
CA LEU A 187 6.37 -3.08 34.30
C LEU A 187 5.64 -3.07 35.66
N ILE A 188 4.40 -3.56 35.72
CA ILE A 188 3.61 -3.68 36.97
C ILE A 188 3.93 -5.01 37.66
N SER A 189 4.19 -6.08 36.90
CA SER A 189 4.56 -7.41 37.42
C SER A 189 5.96 -7.47 38.04
N ALA A 190 6.85 -6.53 37.70
CA ALA A 190 8.20 -6.43 38.27
C ALA A 190 8.27 -5.72 39.64
N ARG A 191 7.13 -5.32 40.23
CA ARG A 191 7.03 -4.65 41.54
C ARG A 191 6.39 -5.51 42.65
N GLY A 192 6.15 -6.80 42.37
CA GLY A 192 5.62 -7.78 43.33
C GLY A 192 6.70 -8.70 43.87
#